data_AF-I3UVP3-F1
#
_entry.id   AF-I3UVP3-F1
#
_cell.length_a   1.000
_cell.length_b   1.000
_cell.length_c   1.000
_cell.angle_alpha   90.00
_cell.angle_beta   90.00
_cell.angle_gamma   90.00
#
_symmetry.space_group_name_H-M   'P 1'
#
loop_
_entity.id
_entity.type
_entity.pdbx_description
1 polymer ?
#
loop_
_entity_poly.entity_id
_entity_poly.type
_entity_poly.pdbx_seq_one_letter_code
_entity_poly.pdbx_strand_id
1 'polypeptide(L)'
;MNIAAVREQVSQAHQHEGQTGQLKQRLELQLPHLHPSIQLPEQDAQGTLARFVSAYIDQVPELLEAAHEVAREAGIESQIKPVLKIAEAYFLQPPSVMQGHVGLDCLLDEAYLAHRLVEEVNDLYIRHFQQPLIPVDTTVANLIAHQLIGESFANQLDEVVHHSVDEMLNDESFAVESVEAYREKLSSPATGEAWKRWPCLSRQLGVELGQPA
;
A
#
# COMPACT_ATOMS: atom_id res chain seq x y z
N MET A 1 13.77 5.67 -8.95
CA MET A 1 13.45 4.79 -7.81
C MET A 1 14.26 3.53 -7.96
N ASN A 2 14.59 2.90 -6.84
CA ASN A 2 15.26 1.62 -6.74
C ASN A 2 14.27 0.56 -6.24
N ILE A 3 13.27 0.25 -7.08
CA ILE A 3 12.26 -0.79 -6.77
C ILE A 3 12.93 -2.15 -6.54
N ALA A 4 14.04 -2.42 -7.22
CA ALA A 4 14.83 -3.64 -7.02
C ALA A 4 15.32 -3.78 -5.57
N ALA A 5 15.74 -2.69 -4.92
CA ALA A 5 16.13 -2.72 -3.52
C ALA A 5 14.92 -2.96 -2.58
N VAL A 6 13.75 -2.42 -2.90
CA VAL A 6 12.51 -2.72 -2.14
C VAL A 6 12.17 -4.21 -2.27
N ARG A 7 12.24 -4.77 -3.49
CA ARG A 7 12.03 -6.23 -3.72
C ARG A 7 13.04 -7.07 -2.94
N GLU A 8 14.30 -6.63 -2.89
CA GLU A 8 15.33 -7.31 -2.12
C GLU A 8 15.03 -7.29 -0.61
N GLN A 9 14.62 -6.14 -0.05
CA GLN A 9 14.21 -6.04 1.36
C GLN A 9 13.03 -6.97 1.68
N VAL A 10 11.99 -6.97 0.84
CA VAL A 10 10.84 -7.88 0.98
C VAL A 10 11.29 -9.34 0.94
N SER A 11 12.18 -9.71 0.01
CA SER A 11 12.72 -11.07 -0.09
C SER A 11 13.51 -11.48 1.15
N GLN A 12 14.34 -10.58 1.69
CA GLN A 12 15.10 -10.82 2.92
C GLN A 12 14.17 -11.04 4.13
N ALA A 13 13.08 -10.26 4.23
CA ALA A 13 12.09 -10.43 5.29
C ALA A 13 11.38 -11.79 5.22
N HIS A 14 11.03 -12.27 4.02
CA HIS A 14 10.48 -13.63 3.84
C HIS A 14 11.46 -14.72 4.26
N GLN A 15 12.74 -14.58 3.90
CA GLN A 15 13.77 -15.54 4.31
C GLN A 15 13.92 -15.56 5.82
N HIS A 16 13.85 -14.40 6.47
CA HIS A 16 13.88 -14.29 7.93
C HIS A 16 12.67 -15.00 8.55
N GLU A 17 11.46 -14.73 8.07
CA GLU A 17 10.24 -15.39 8.58
C GLU A 17 10.29 -16.91 8.39
N GLY A 18 10.79 -17.40 7.26
CA GLY A 18 10.95 -18.83 7.02
C GLY A 18 11.90 -19.52 8.01
N GLN A 19 12.84 -18.77 8.59
CA GLN A 19 13.79 -19.27 9.58
C GLN A 19 13.28 -19.12 11.03
N THR A 20 12.56 -18.04 11.34
CA THR A 20 12.23 -17.68 12.72
C THR A 20 10.77 -17.94 13.10
N GLY A 21 9.84 -17.87 12.13
CA GLY A 21 8.40 -18.02 12.38
C GLY A 21 7.81 -16.91 13.27
N GLN A 22 8.47 -15.76 13.36
CA GLN A 22 8.11 -14.67 14.28
C GLN A 22 6.76 -14.06 13.95
N LEU A 23 6.48 -13.80 12.67
CA LEU A 23 5.20 -13.26 12.21
C LEU A 23 4.07 -14.21 12.61
N LYS A 24 4.22 -15.52 12.36
CA LYS A 24 3.19 -16.51 12.74
C LYS A 24 2.89 -16.49 14.24
N GLN A 25 3.92 -16.43 15.09
CA GLN A 25 3.75 -16.35 16.55
C GLN A 25 3.06 -15.06 16.98
N ARG A 26 3.43 -13.91 16.40
CA ARG A 26 2.80 -12.62 16.69
C ARG A 26 1.32 -12.59 16.28
N LEU A 27 1.01 -13.13 15.10
CA LEU A 27 -0.37 -13.22 14.60
C LEU A 27 -1.23 -14.14 15.46
N GLU A 28 -0.67 -15.20 16.05
CA GLU A 28 -1.40 -16.08 16.99
C GLU A 28 -1.88 -15.32 18.23
N LEU A 29 -1.05 -14.40 18.75
CA LEU A 29 -1.39 -13.55 19.89
C LEU A 29 -2.42 -12.46 19.54
N GLN A 30 -2.41 -11.98 18.29
CA GLN A 30 -3.34 -10.95 17.82
C GLN A 30 -4.69 -11.51 17.38
N LEU A 31 -4.75 -12.77 16.94
CA LEU A 31 -5.97 -13.40 16.41
C LEU A 31 -7.22 -13.21 17.30
N PRO A 32 -7.16 -13.38 18.64
CA PRO A 32 -8.31 -13.20 19.52
C PRO A 32 -8.78 -11.75 19.68
N HIS A 33 -7.95 -10.79 19.29
CA HIS A 33 -8.19 -9.35 19.44
C HIS A 33 -8.61 -8.70 18.11
N LEU A 34 -8.69 -9.46 17.03
CA LEU A 34 -9.16 -8.97 15.75
C LEU A 34 -10.60 -8.49 15.85
N HIS A 35 -10.89 -7.38 15.17
CA HIS A 35 -12.23 -6.83 15.12
C HIS A 35 -13.20 -7.85 14.48
N PRO A 36 -14.41 -8.05 15.04
CA PRO A 36 -15.37 -9.07 14.57
C PRO A 36 -15.79 -8.96 13.10
N SER A 37 -15.56 -7.82 12.46
CA SER A 37 -15.84 -7.60 11.04
C SER A 37 -14.84 -8.28 10.10
N ILE A 38 -13.65 -8.64 10.60
CA ILE A 38 -12.64 -9.37 9.83
C ILE A 38 -13.00 -10.85 9.87
N GLN A 39 -13.54 -11.36 8.77
CA GLN A 39 -13.91 -12.77 8.68
C GLN A 39 -12.72 -13.59 8.20
N LEU A 40 -12.30 -14.52 9.05
CA LEU A 40 -11.24 -15.49 8.73
C LEU A 40 -11.84 -16.90 8.68
N PRO A 41 -11.31 -17.80 7.83
CA PRO A 41 -11.78 -19.18 7.78
C PRO A 41 -11.48 -19.91 9.09
N GLU A 42 -12.48 -20.57 9.68
CA GLU A 42 -12.38 -21.24 10.98
C GLU A 42 -11.24 -22.28 11.06
N GLN A 43 -10.91 -22.93 9.94
CA GLN A 43 -9.94 -24.03 9.90
C GLN A 43 -8.48 -23.58 9.74
N ASP A 44 -8.23 -22.36 9.25
CA ASP A 44 -6.88 -21.86 8.98
C ASP A 44 -6.80 -20.33 9.10
N ALA A 45 -7.36 -19.78 10.19
CA ALA A 45 -7.40 -18.34 10.40
C ALA A 45 -5.99 -17.72 10.49
N GLN A 46 -5.09 -18.35 11.27
CA GLN A 46 -3.70 -17.90 11.42
C GLN A 46 -2.92 -17.99 10.09
N GLY A 47 -3.02 -19.11 9.37
CA GLY A 47 -2.32 -19.27 8.09
C GLY A 47 -2.86 -18.31 7.03
N THR A 48 -4.16 -18.04 7.03
CA THR A 48 -4.78 -17.05 6.14
C THR A 48 -4.27 -15.64 6.42
N LEU A 49 -4.18 -15.26 7.70
CA LEU A 49 -3.68 -13.96 8.11
C LEU A 49 -2.19 -13.78 7.80
N ALA A 50 -1.38 -14.83 7.98
CA ALA A 50 0.03 -14.80 7.61
C ALA A 50 0.22 -14.65 6.09
N ARG A 51 -0.59 -15.36 5.28
CA ARG A 51 -0.60 -15.19 3.81
C ARG A 51 -1.07 -13.79 3.41
N PHE A 52 -2.05 -13.24 4.13
CA PHE A 52 -2.49 -11.85 3.92
C PHE A 52 -1.33 -10.87 4.13
N VAL A 53 -0.65 -10.92 5.29
CA VAL A 53 0.48 -10.02 5.58
C VAL A 53 1.60 -10.16 4.55
N SER A 54 1.98 -11.40 4.22
CA SER A 54 2.97 -11.68 3.16
C SER A 54 2.58 -10.99 1.85
N ALA A 55 1.38 -11.25 1.37
CA ALA A 55 0.94 -10.75 0.08
C ALA A 55 0.73 -9.22 0.07
N TYR A 56 0.33 -8.64 1.20
CA TYR A 56 0.22 -7.19 1.40
C TYR A 56 1.57 -6.49 1.25
N ILE A 57 2.62 -7.07 1.85
CA ILE A 57 4.00 -6.58 1.72
C ILE A 57 4.53 -6.81 0.29
N ASP A 58 4.28 -8.00 -0.27
CA ASP A 58 4.72 -8.38 -1.63
C ASP A 58 4.12 -7.49 -2.72
N GLN A 59 2.95 -6.89 -2.47
CA GLN A 59 2.29 -6.02 -3.42
C GLN A 59 2.99 -4.65 -3.57
N VAL A 60 3.73 -4.18 -2.56
CA VAL A 60 4.27 -2.81 -2.56
C VAL A 60 5.20 -2.54 -3.74
N PRO A 61 6.21 -3.38 -4.05
CA PRO A 61 7.06 -3.14 -5.20
C PRO A 61 6.29 -3.05 -6.52
N GLU A 62 5.29 -3.93 -6.71
CA GLU A 62 4.44 -3.92 -7.90
C GLU A 62 3.63 -2.63 -7.98
N LEU A 63 3.02 -2.22 -6.86
CA LEU A 63 2.23 -1.00 -6.77
C LEU A 63 3.07 0.23 -7.15
N LEU A 64 4.29 0.33 -6.62
CA LEU A 64 5.21 1.43 -6.92
C LEU A 64 5.65 1.44 -8.38
N GLU A 65 5.88 0.26 -8.97
CA GLU A 65 6.25 0.13 -10.38
C GLU A 65 5.10 0.58 -11.29
N ALA A 66 3.88 0.10 -11.04
CA ALA A 66 2.71 0.50 -11.80
C ALA A 66 2.36 1.99 -11.65
N ALA A 67 2.46 2.52 -10.43
CA ALA A 67 2.29 3.95 -10.19
C ALA A 67 3.26 4.78 -11.04
N HIS A 68 4.51 4.34 -11.10
CA HIS A 68 5.55 5.01 -11.87
C HIS A 68 5.30 4.92 -13.38
N GLU A 69 4.92 3.75 -13.88
CA GLU A 69 4.59 3.55 -15.29
C GLU A 69 3.38 4.39 -15.72
N VAL A 70 2.29 4.36 -14.93
CA VAL A 70 1.09 5.16 -15.22
C VAL A 70 1.41 6.64 -15.19
N ALA A 71 2.18 7.13 -14.22
CA ALA A 71 2.58 8.53 -14.16
C ALA A 71 3.43 8.95 -15.37
N ARG A 72 4.36 8.08 -15.81
CA ARG A 72 5.18 8.30 -17.01
C ARG A 72 4.32 8.34 -18.27
N GLU A 73 3.38 7.39 -18.41
CA GLU A 73 2.46 7.34 -19.53
C GLU A 73 1.57 8.58 -19.57
N ALA A 74 0.99 8.98 -18.44
CA ALA A 74 0.17 10.17 -18.30
C ALA A 74 0.95 11.49 -18.50
N GLY A 75 2.28 11.49 -18.42
CA GLY A 75 3.09 12.71 -18.49
C GLY A 75 3.15 13.51 -17.19
N ILE A 76 2.82 12.88 -16.06
CA ILE A 76 2.82 13.48 -14.71
C ILE A 76 3.93 12.88 -13.82
N GLU A 77 4.96 12.29 -14.43
CA GLU A 77 6.07 11.66 -13.72
C GLU A 77 6.75 12.62 -12.73
N SER A 78 6.93 13.89 -13.12
CA SER A 78 7.57 14.90 -12.27
C SER A 78 6.83 15.14 -10.96
N GLN A 79 5.50 15.02 -10.95
CA GLN A 79 4.63 15.23 -9.80
C GLN A 79 4.59 13.99 -8.91
N ILE A 80 4.55 12.80 -9.51
CA ILE A 80 4.35 11.53 -8.78
C ILE A 80 5.65 10.93 -8.26
N LYS A 81 6.74 11.07 -9.00
CA LYS A 81 8.05 10.48 -8.65
C LYS A 81 8.57 10.88 -7.27
N PRO A 82 8.41 12.12 -6.79
CA PRO A 82 8.74 12.48 -5.42
C PRO A 82 7.97 11.65 -4.39
N VAL A 83 6.67 11.45 -4.60
CA VAL A 83 5.82 10.69 -3.67
C VAL A 83 6.21 9.22 -3.64
N LEU A 84 6.45 8.61 -4.81
CA LEU A 84 6.91 7.22 -4.88
C LEU A 84 8.29 7.01 -4.26
N LYS A 85 9.14 8.04 -4.27
CA LYS A 85 10.42 7.99 -3.54
C LYS A 85 10.26 7.99 -2.02
N ILE A 86 9.19 8.59 -1.48
CA ILE A 86 8.89 8.49 -0.05
C ILE A 86 8.46 7.07 0.30
N ALA A 87 7.55 6.47 -0.47
CA ALA A 87 7.19 5.07 -0.26
C ALA A 87 8.40 4.13 -0.35
N GLU A 88 9.30 4.37 -1.32
CA GLU A 88 10.59 3.67 -1.40
C GLU A 88 11.45 3.90 -0.14
N ALA A 89 11.53 5.14 0.35
CA ALA A 89 12.34 5.49 1.51
C ALA A 89 11.84 4.82 2.79
N TYR A 90 10.54 4.58 2.95
CA TYR A 90 10.03 3.83 4.10
C TYR A 90 10.71 2.46 4.23
N PHE A 91 10.94 1.76 3.12
CA PHE A 91 11.59 0.45 3.11
C PHE A 91 13.12 0.51 3.23
N LEU A 92 13.76 1.51 2.62
CA LEU A 92 15.21 1.56 2.53
C LEU A 92 15.88 2.36 3.65
N GLN A 93 15.14 3.29 4.24
CA GLN A 93 15.57 4.21 5.29
C GLN A 93 14.41 4.41 6.29
N PRO A 94 13.97 3.35 6.99
CA PRO A 94 12.85 3.46 7.90
C PRO A 94 13.14 4.55 8.96
N PRO A 95 12.16 5.42 9.28
CA PRO A 95 12.33 6.48 10.27
C PRO A 95 12.84 5.95 11.62
N SER A 96 13.50 6.79 12.41
CA SER A 96 14.13 6.38 13.68
C SER A 96 13.16 5.71 14.67
N VAL A 97 11.87 6.04 14.60
CA VAL A 97 10.79 5.44 15.40
C VAL A 97 10.55 3.95 15.07
N MET A 98 11.02 3.49 13.90
CA MET A 98 10.93 2.12 13.39
C MET A 98 12.27 1.35 13.51
N GLN A 99 13.31 1.94 14.13
CA GLN A 99 14.61 1.27 14.28
C GLN A 99 14.57 0.13 15.32
N GLY A 100 14.97 -1.07 14.92
CA GLY A 100 15.29 -2.17 15.85
C GLY A 100 14.70 -3.54 15.51
N HIS A 101 13.92 -3.66 14.43
CA HIS A 101 13.20 -4.89 14.11
C HIS A 101 13.54 -5.39 12.70
N VAL A 102 13.66 -6.72 12.53
CA VAL A 102 13.98 -7.39 11.26
C VAL A 102 12.93 -8.47 11.02
N GLY A 103 12.27 -8.47 9.84
CA GLY A 103 11.27 -9.49 9.50
C GLY A 103 10.01 -8.90 8.84
N LEU A 104 9.08 -9.78 8.45
CA LEU A 104 7.81 -9.38 7.83
C LEU A 104 6.90 -8.60 8.78
N ASP A 105 7.02 -8.81 10.08
CA ASP A 105 6.24 -8.10 11.08
C ASP A 105 6.67 -6.63 11.22
N CYS A 106 7.87 -6.30 10.77
CA CYS A 106 8.39 -4.94 10.66
C CYS A 106 7.83 -4.31 9.40
N LEU A 107 8.08 -4.99 8.26
CA LEU A 107 7.67 -4.53 6.93
C LEU A 107 6.16 -4.33 6.76
N LEU A 108 5.33 -4.85 7.67
CA LEU A 108 3.90 -4.54 7.67
C LEU A 108 3.65 -3.04 7.86
N ASP A 109 4.43 -2.36 8.70
CA ASP A 109 4.29 -0.93 8.98
C ASP A 109 4.72 -0.10 7.74
N GLU A 110 5.87 -0.43 7.15
CA GLU A 110 6.34 0.22 5.91
C GLU A 110 5.40 -0.05 4.72
N ALA A 111 4.86 -1.27 4.62
CA ALA A 111 3.89 -1.60 3.60
C ALA A 111 2.60 -0.80 3.78
N TYR A 112 2.12 -0.68 5.01
CA TYR A 112 0.96 0.13 5.32
C TYR A 112 1.16 1.60 4.91
N LEU A 113 2.30 2.18 5.28
CA LEU A 113 2.65 3.54 4.87
C LEU A 113 2.67 3.71 3.34
N ALA A 114 3.26 2.77 2.61
CA ALA A 114 3.33 2.84 1.15
C ALA A 114 1.94 2.72 0.49
N HIS A 115 1.11 1.78 0.94
CA HIS A 115 -0.27 1.62 0.45
C HIS A 115 -1.12 2.84 0.77
N ARG A 116 -1.04 3.37 2.00
CA ARG A 116 -1.78 4.56 2.42
C ARG A 116 -1.35 5.80 1.64
N LEU A 117 -0.05 5.96 1.37
CA LEU A 117 0.47 7.07 0.57
C LEU A 117 -0.08 7.04 -0.85
N VAL A 118 -0.14 5.87 -1.47
CA VAL A 118 -0.72 5.70 -2.81
C VAL A 118 -2.23 5.95 -2.79
N GLU A 119 -2.93 5.52 -1.75
CA GLU A 119 -4.36 5.79 -1.56
C GLU A 119 -4.65 7.29 -1.44
N GLU A 120 -3.90 8.02 -0.62
CA GLU A 120 -4.06 9.48 -0.49
C GLU A 120 -3.76 10.23 -1.80
N VAL A 121 -2.74 9.82 -2.54
CA VAL A 121 -2.51 10.37 -3.89
C VAL A 121 -3.69 10.07 -4.81
N ASN A 122 -4.22 8.85 -4.80
CA ASN A 122 -5.40 8.52 -5.58
C ASN A 122 -6.59 9.40 -5.23
N ASP A 123 -6.85 9.62 -3.94
CA ASP A 123 -7.95 10.46 -3.46
C ASP A 123 -7.80 11.92 -3.90
N LEU A 124 -6.58 12.46 -3.88
CA LEU A 124 -6.30 13.77 -4.47
C LEU A 124 -6.62 13.81 -5.96
N TYR A 125 -6.18 12.80 -6.73
CA TYR A 125 -6.48 12.74 -8.16
C TYR A 125 -7.98 12.58 -8.43
N ILE A 126 -8.70 11.79 -7.63
CA ILE A 126 -10.16 11.70 -7.71
C ILE A 126 -10.79 13.06 -7.43
N ARG A 127 -10.33 13.79 -6.41
CA ARG A 127 -10.85 15.12 -6.05
C ARG A 127 -10.68 16.14 -7.18
N HIS A 128 -9.52 16.17 -7.84
CA HIS A 128 -9.22 17.17 -8.89
C HIS A 128 -9.68 16.74 -10.29
N PHE A 129 -9.69 15.44 -10.60
CA PHE A 129 -9.91 14.91 -11.96
C PHE A 129 -11.12 14.00 -12.08
N GLN A 130 -11.79 13.66 -10.98
CA GLN A 130 -12.89 12.68 -10.90
C GLN A 130 -12.47 11.26 -11.31
N GLN A 131 -11.16 10.98 -11.34
CA GLN A 131 -10.61 9.68 -11.72
C GLN A 131 -9.34 9.38 -10.90
N PRO A 132 -9.16 8.12 -10.43
CA PRO A 132 -7.97 7.72 -9.69
C PRO A 132 -6.75 7.65 -10.60
N LEU A 133 -5.56 7.82 -10.01
CA LEU A 133 -4.29 7.57 -10.69
C LEU A 133 -4.04 6.06 -10.87
N ILE A 134 -4.37 5.28 -9.85
CA ILE A 134 -4.24 3.82 -9.83
C ILE A 134 -5.57 3.23 -9.32
N PRO A 135 -6.30 2.44 -10.13
CA PRO A 135 -7.58 1.87 -9.73
C PRO A 135 -7.42 0.59 -8.90
N VAL A 136 -6.63 0.63 -7.83
CA VAL A 136 -6.52 -0.48 -6.87
C VAL A 136 -7.44 -0.18 -5.68
N ASP A 137 -8.34 -1.12 -5.38
CA ASP A 137 -9.08 -1.10 -4.13
C ASP A 137 -8.22 -1.73 -3.03
N THR A 138 -7.47 -0.88 -2.32
CA THR A 138 -6.68 -1.24 -1.14
C THR A 138 -7.47 -1.13 0.16
N THR A 139 -8.65 -0.53 0.14
CA THR A 139 -9.42 -0.12 1.33
C THR A 139 -9.56 -1.24 2.37
N VAL A 140 -9.99 -2.42 1.92
CA VAL A 140 -10.19 -3.59 2.80
C VAL A 140 -8.86 -4.09 3.36
N ALA A 141 -7.84 -4.17 2.51
CA ALA A 141 -6.52 -4.64 2.93
C ALA A 141 -5.87 -3.65 3.91
N ASN A 142 -6.01 -2.36 3.67
CA ASN A 142 -5.53 -1.31 4.55
C ASN A 142 -6.22 -1.33 5.90
N LEU A 143 -7.54 -1.57 5.95
CA LEU A 143 -8.25 -1.72 7.23
C LEU A 143 -7.76 -2.93 8.03
N ILE A 144 -7.51 -4.06 7.38
CA ILE A 144 -6.97 -5.25 8.06
C ILE A 144 -5.56 -4.97 8.56
N ALA A 145 -4.69 -4.38 7.74
CA ALA A 145 -3.34 -4.00 8.13
C ALA A 145 -3.34 -3.01 9.30
N HIS A 146 -4.19 -1.97 9.26
CA HIS A 146 -4.38 -1.00 10.34
C HIS A 146 -4.73 -1.68 11.67
N GLN A 147 -5.66 -2.65 11.64
CA GLN A 147 -6.03 -3.43 12.83
C GLN A 147 -4.88 -4.30 13.36
N LEU A 148 -4.08 -4.91 12.48
CA LEU A 148 -2.91 -5.72 12.86
C LEU A 148 -1.77 -4.88 13.46
N ILE A 149 -1.56 -3.68 12.91
CA ILE A 149 -0.58 -2.71 13.42
C ILE A 149 -1.05 -2.18 14.78
N GLY A 150 -2.35 -1.97 14.92
CA GLY A 150 -3.01 -1.48 16.12
C GLY A 150 -3.37 -0.01 15.99
N GLU A 151 -4.58 0.32 16.44
CA GLU A 151 -5.25 1.59 16.18
C GLU A 151 -4.41 2.83 16.54
N SER A 152 -3.79 2.85 17.72
CA SER A 152 -3.00 4.02 18.16
C SER A 152 -1.74 4.27 17.33
N PHE A 153 -1.09 3.23 16.84
CA PHE A 153 0.13 3.38 16.04
C PHE A 153 -0.22 3.60 14.57
N ALA A 154 -1.18 2.86 14.03
CA ALA A 154 -1.64 3.03 12.66
C ALA A 154 -2.18 4.46 12.40
N ASN A 155 -2.89 5.07 13.37
CA ASN A 155 -3.31 6.47 13.26
C ASN A 155 -2.11 7.46 13.19
N GLN A 156 -1.00 7.18 13.87
CA GLN A 156 0.22 8.01 13.75
C GLN A 156 0.85 7.86 12.36
N LEU A 157 0.81 6.64 11.79
CA LEU A 157 1.26 6.39 10.42
C LEU A 157 0.39 7.14 9.40
N ASP A 158 -0.92 7.19 9.61
CA ASP A 158 -1.85 7.96 8.77
C ASP A 158 -1.51 9.46 8.80
N GLU A 159 -1.23 10.03 9.98
CA GLU A 159 -0.82 11.42 10.13
C GLU A 159 0.50 11.72 9.37
N VAL A 160 1.49 10.82 9.45
CA VAL A 160 2.75 10.94 8.70
C VAL A 160 2.51 10.99 7.19
N VAL A 161 1.61 10.14 6.69
CA VAL A 161 1.25 10.12 5.27
C VAL A 161 0.53 11.40 4.86
N HIS A 162 -0.47 11.84 5.62
CA HIS A 162 -1.19 13.09 5.35
C HIS A 162 -0.23 14.28 5.25
N HIS A 163 0.67 14.43 6.23
CA HIS A 163 1.68 15.49 6.21
C HIS A 163 2.62 15.39 4.99
N SER A 164 3.07 14.17 4.65
CA SER A 164 3.95 13.96 3.49
C SER A 164 3.26 14.34 2.17
N VAL A 165 1.98 14.05 2.03
CA VAL A 165 1.21 14.39 0.82
C VAL A 165 0.95 15.89 0.73
N ASP A 166 0.50 16.52 1.81
CA ASP A 166 0.20 17.95 1.86
C ASP A 166 1.44 18.82 1.55
N GLU A 167 2.62 18.41 2.02
CA GLU A 167 3.86 19.14 1.74
C GLU A 167 4.34 19.01 0.27
N MET A 168 3.96 17.93 -0.42
CA MET A 168 4.51 17.59 -1.73
C MET A 168 3.56 17.89 -2.90
N LEU A 169 2.26 17.73 -2.68
CA LEU A 169 1.23 17.92 -3.70
C LEU A 169 0.31 19.06 -3.28
N ASN A 170 0.72 20.29 -3.61
CA ASN A 170 -0.13 21.48 -3.47
C ASN A 170 -0.99 21.71 -4.74
N ASP A 171 -1.90 22.68 -4.70
CA ASP A 171 -2.75 23.01 -5.86
C ASP A 171 -1.94 23.37 -7.13
N GLU A 172 -0.71 23.88 -6.98
CA GLU A 172 0.18 24.18 -8.12
C GLU A 172 0.76 22.91 -8.78
N SER A 173 0.92 21.81 -8.02
CA SER A 173 1.28 20.49 -8.57
C SER A 173 0.24 19.99 -9.57
N PHE A 174 -0.99 20.49 -9.49
CA PHE A 174 -2.10 20.19 -10.39
C PHE A 174 -2.36 21.28 -11.45
N ALA A 175 -1.32 22.02 -11.88
CA ALA A 175 -1.45 23.06 -12.91
C ALA A 175 -2.04 22.56 -14.26
N VAL A 176 -2.62 23.49 -15.03
CA VAL A 176 -3.46 23.21 -16.22
C VAL A 176 -2.78 22.33 -17.29
N GLU A 177 -1.47 22.46 -17.50
CA GLU A 177 -0.77 21.69 -18.55
C GLU A 177 -0.62 20.21 -18.20
N SER A 178 -0.38 19.87 -16.92
CA SER A 178 -0.40 18.47 -16.46
C SER A 178 -1.82 17.91 -16.40
N VAL A 179 -2.81 18.75 -16.09
CA VAL A 179 -4.25 18.43 -16.09
C VAL A 179 -4.75 18.02 -17.48
N GLU A 180 -4.38 18.78 -18.52
CA GLU A 180 -4.79 18.50 -19.91
C GLU A 180 -4.15 17.22 -20.43
N ALA A 181 -2.84 17.04 -20.21
CA ALA A 181 -2.12 15.84 -20.62
C ALA A 181 -2.65 14.56 -19.93
N TYR A 182 -2.99 14.65 -18.64
CA TYR A 182 -3.60 13.55 -17.89
C TYR A 182 -4.97 13.18 -18.46
N ARG A 183 -5.88 14.16 -18.64
CA ARG A 183 -7.24 13.94 -19.16
C ARG A 183 -7.27 13.36 -20.58
N GLU A 184 -6.42 13.85 -21.48
CA GLU A 184 -6.38 13.34 -22.86
C GLU A 184 -5.94 11.88 -22.91
N LYS A 185 -4.99 11.46 -22.07
CA LYS A 185 -4.47 10.10 -22.08
C LYS A 185 -5.36 9.08 -21.37
N LEU A 186 -6.09 9.47 -20.32
CA LEU A 186 -7.11 8.60 -19.69
C LEU A 186 -8.30 8.30 -20.60
N SER A 187 -8.54 9.13 -21.61
CA SER A 187 -9.53 8.86 -22.66
C SER A 187 -9.05 7.76 -23.63
N SER A 188 -7.80 7.29 -23.51
CA SER A 188 -7.24 6.30 -24.41
C SER A 188 -7.59 4.84 -23.98
N PRO A 189 -7.98 3.96 -24.92
CA PRO A 189 -8.32 2.56 -24.60
C PRO A 189 -7.16 1.75 -23.99
N ALA A 190 -5.91 2.13 -24.28
CA ALA A 190 -4.71 1.41 -23.85
C ALA A 190 -4.49 1.48 -22.34
N THR A 191 -4.77 2.65 -21.73
CA THR A 191 -4.65 2.84 -20.28
C THR A 191 -5.73 2.04 -19.55
N GLY A 192 -6.95 1.97 -20.11
CA GLY A 192 -8.05 1.12 -19.63
C GLY A 192 -7.71 -0.37 -19.56
N GLU A 193 -6.96 -0.91 -20.52
CA GLU A 193 -6.54 -2.31 -20.53
C GLU A 193 -5.35 -2.61 -19.63
N ALA A 194 -4.45 -1.65 -19.40
CA ALA A 194 -3.40 -1.78 -18.39
C ALA A 194 -4.00 -1.96 -16.99
N TRP A 195 -5.07 -1.22 -16.69
CA TRP A 195 -5.75 -1.26 -15.39
C TRP A 195 -6.55 -2.52 -15.11
N LYS A 196 -7.21 -3.12 -16.11
CA LYS A 196 -7.98 -4.38 -15.94
C LYS A 196 -7.11 -5.57 -15.55
N ARG A 197 -5.81 -5.50 -15.78
CA ARG A 197 -4.85 -6.56 -15.45
C ARG A 197 -4.39 -6.52 -14.00
N TRP A 198 -4.73 -5.47 -13.24
CA TRP A 198 -4.26 -5.32 -11.87
C TRP A 198 -5.16 -6.07 -10.87
N PRO A 199 -4.59 -6.96 -10.05
CA PRO A 199 -5.37 -7.76 -9.11
C PRO A 199 -5.80 -7.01 -7.85
N CYS A 200 -7.01 -7.31 -7.35
CA CYS A 200 -7.50 -6.89 -6.03
C CYS A 200 -7.05 -7.91 -4.97
N LEU A 201 -6.22 -7.46 -4.02
CA LEU A 201 -5.49 -8.31 -3.08
C LEU A 201 -6.40 -9.06 -2.08
N SER A 202 -7.35 -8.35 -1.45
CA SER A 202 -8.26 -8.93 -0.44
C SER A 202 -9.13 -10.04 -1.02
N ARG A 203 -9.69 -9.80 -2.21
CA ARG A 203 -10.51 -10.76 -2.96
C ARG A 203 -9.71 -11.97 -3.43
N GLN A 204 -8.43 -11.79 -3.79
CA GLN A 204 -7.57 -12.90 -4.21
C GLN A 204 -7.18 -13.84 -3.07
N LEU A 205 -7.13 -13.31 -1.84
CA LEU A 205 -6.70 -14.06 -0.65
C LEU A 205 -7.88 -14.54 0.20
N GLY A 206 -9.12 -14.24 -0.21
CA GLY A 206 -10.34 -14.67 0.47
C GLY A 206 -10.57 -13.97 1.82
N VAL A 207 -10.03 -12.76 2.01
CA VAL A 207 -10.24 -11.96 3.22
C VAL A 207 -11.19 -10.81 2.88
N GLU A 208 -12.36 -10.81 3.51
CA GLU A 208 -13.44 -9.85 3.25
C GLU A 208 -13.93 -9.21 4.55
N LEU A 209 -14.50 -8.00 4.45
CA LEU A 209 -15.22 -7.37 5.54
C LEU A 209 -16.66 -7.89 5.55
N GLY A 210 -17.08 -8.46 6.67
CA GLY A 210 -18.49 -8.80 6.88
C GLY A 210 -19.35 -7.54 6.94
N GLN A 211 -20.54 -7.57 6.35
CA GLN A 211 -21.53 -6.50 6.57
C GLN A 211 -21.89 -6.42 8.06
N PRO A 212 -22.01 -5.21 8.64
CA PRO A 212 -22.49 -5.08 10.01
C PRO A 212 -23.92 -5.63 10.10
N ALA A 213 -24.16 -6.45 11.12
CA ALA A 213 -25.48 -7.00 11.46
C ALA A 213 -26.39 -5.93 12.09
#